data_AF-A0A7J8D7M9-F1
#
_entry.id   AF-A0A7J8D7M9-F1
#
_cell.length_a   1.000
_cell.length_b   1.000
_cell.length_c   1.000
_cell.angle_alpha   90.00
_cell.angle_beta   90.00
_cell.angle_gamma   90.00
#
_symmetry.space_group_name_H-M   'P 1'
#
loop_
_entity.id
_entity.type
_entity.pdbx_description
1 polymer ?
#
loop_
_entity_poly.entity_id
_entity_poly.type
_entity_poly.pdbx_seq_one_letter_code
_entity_poly.pdbx_strand_id
1 'polypeptide(L)'
;MGSSLMIETARNPTCPKVAAVSTVVNRGITPKAFVFRNYGHFPGVNSHYLGGCQYKMWQAIRASSAAPGYFAEYALGNDLHQDGGLVLNNPSALAMHECKCLWPDVPLECIVSLGTGRYESDVRNTMTYTSLKTKLSNVISSATDTEG
;
A
#
# COMPACT_ATOMS: atom_id res chain seq x y z
N MET A 1 -0.62 -21.98 -3.33
CA MET A 1 -1.33 -20.85 -3.99
C MET A 1 -0.37 -19.67 -4.14
N GLY A 2 -0.44 -18.93 -5.25
CA GLY A 2 0.27 -17.64 -5.40
C GLY A 2 1.73 -17.66 -5.86
N SER A 3 2.24 -18.80 -6.33
CA SER A 3 3.63 -18.95 -6.82
C SER A 3 3.87 -18.37 -8.22
N SER A 4 2.81 -18.18 -9.00
CA SER A 4 2.83 -17.51 -10.30
C SER A 4 3.15 -16.02 -10.15
N LEU A 5 3.72 -15.44 -11.20
CA LEU A 5 3.96 -14.00 -11.24
C LEU A 5 2.63 -13.26 -11.34
N MET A 6 2.55 -12.08 -10.73
CA MET A 6 1.35 -11.25 -10.79
C MET A 6 0.98 -10.92 -12.24
N ILE A 7 1.96 -10.57 -13.09
CA ILE A 7 1.69 -10.28 -14.50
C ILE A 7 1.04 -11.45 -15.27
N GLU A 8 1.25 -12.69 -14.84
CA GLU A 8 0.63 -13.85 -15.48
C GLU A 8 -0.87 -13.91 -15.23
N THR A 9 -1.36 -13.38 -14.11
CA THR A 9 -2.80 -13.39 -13.81
C THR A 9 -3.58 -12.48 -14.78
N ALA A 10 -2.96 -11.42 -15.28
CA ALA A 10 -3.59 -10.52 -16.25
C ALA A 10 -3.72 -11.12 -17.67
N ARG A 11 -3.15 -12.31 -17.93
CA ARG A 11 -3.40 -13.05 -19.19
C ARG A 11 -4.83 -13.56 -19.27
N ASN A 12 -5.48 -13.77 -18.13
CA ASN A 12 -6.89 -14.11 -18.09
C ASN A 12 -7.72 -12.82 -18.26
N PRO A 13 -8.54 -12.70 -19.33
CA PRO A 13 -9.36 -11.51 -19.57
C PRO A 13 -10.42 -11.27 -18.49
N THR A 14 -10.80 -12.28 -17.70
CA THR A 14 -11.75 -12.13 -16.59
C THR A 14 -11.07 -11.74 -15.27
N CYS A 15 -9.74 -11.70 -15.23
CA CYS A 15 -9.01 -11.29 -14.03
C CYS A 15 -8.96 -9.75 -13.95
N PRO A 16 -9.43 -9.14 -12.85
CA PRO A 16 -9.37 -7.69 -12.70
C PRO A 16 -7.93 -7.21 -12.60
N LYS A 17 -7.74 -5.91 -12.85
CA LYS A 17 -6.48 -5.22 -12.59
C LYS A 17 -6.34 -5.04 -11.07
N VAL A 18 -5.27 -5.59 -10.50
CA VAL A 18 -5.05 -5.64 -9.06
C VAL A 18 -3.67 -5.06 -8.75
N ALA A 19 -3.61 -4.26 -7.69
CA ALA A 19 -2.38 -3.79 -7.10
C ALA A 19 -2.39 -3.95 -5.58
N ALA A 20 -1.22 -4.19 -4.99
CA ALA A 20 -0.97 -4.18 -3.56
C ALA A 20 0.17 -3.20 -3.26
N VAL A 21 0.08 -2.53 -2.11
CA VAL A 21 1.00 -1.44 -1.75
C VAL A 21 1.80 -1.84 -0.53
N SER A 22 3.10 -1.57 -0.56
CA SER A 22 4.01 -1.67 0.58
C SER A 22 4.80 -0.39 0.72
N THR A 23 5.50 -0.26 1.83
CA THR A 23 6.42 0.85 2.10
C THR A 23 7.86 0.35 2.04
N VAL A 24 8.68 0.92 1.17
CA VAL A 24 10.12 0.68 1.13
C VAL A 24 10.81 1.66 2.08
N VAL A 25 11.53 1.13 3.06
CA VAL A 25 12.13 1.93 4.15
C VAL A 25 13.64 2.14 4.01
N ASN A 26 14.30 1.47 3.06
CA ASN A 26 15.76 1.51 2.90
C ASN A 26 16.25 2.23 1.63
N ARG A 27 15.38 2.97 0.92
CA ARG A 27 15.71 3.74 -0.30
C ARG A 27 15.74 5.26 -0.06
N GLY A 28 16.57 5.68 0.88
CA GLY A 28 16.79 7.09 1.22
C GLY A 28 16.28 7.44 2.62
N ILE A 29 16.11 8.74 2.88
CA ILE A 29 15.74 9.27 4.20
C ILE A 29 14.23 9.10 4.46
N THR A 30 13.40 9.21 3.41
CA THR A 30 11.95 9.12 3.51
C THR A 30 11.43 7.77 3.01
N PRO A 31 10.49 7.13 3.74
CA PRO A 31 9.83 5.92 3.25
C PRO A 31 9.07 6.19 1.95
N LYS A 32 9.07 5.23 1.03
CA LYS A 32 8.42 5.37 -0.29
C LYS A 32 7.42 4.26 -0.54
N ALA A 33 6.28 4.60 -1.12
CA ALA A 33 5.32 3.60 -1.56
C ALA A 33 5.87 2.78 -2.73
N PHE A 34 5.64 1.47 -2.67
CA PHE A 34 5.97 0.52 -3.73
C PHE A 34 4.73 -0.31 -4.10
N VAL A 35 4.44 -0.34 -5.40
CA VAL A 35 3.22 -0.91 -5.99
C VAL A 35 3.54 -2.23 -6.67
N PHE A 36 3.04 -3.31 -6.09
CA PHE A 36 3.00 -4.61 -6.74
C PHE A 36 1.74 -4.68 -7.58
N ARG A 37 1.86 -4.95 -8.88
CA ARG A 37 0.73 -4.87 -9.83
C ARG A 37 0.67 -6.09 -10.73
N ASN A 38 -0.54 -6.49 -11.12
CA ASN A 38 -0.70 -7.56 -12.11
C ASN A 38 -0.73 -7.05 -13.55
N TYR A 39 -0.46 -5.77 -13.79
CA TYR A 39 -0.46 -5.15 -15.10
C TYR A 39 0.83 -4.36 -15.37
N GLY A 40 1.13 -4.16 -16.64
CA GLY A 40 2.12 -3.18 -17.11
C GLY A 40 1.45 -1.88 -17.53
N HIS A 41 2.23 -0.82 -17.56
CA HIS A 41 1.82 0.44 -18.18
C HIS A 41 2.19 0.44 -19.67
N PHE A 42 1.48 1.24 -20.47
CA PHE A 42 1.84 1.43 -21.87
C PHE A 42 3.22 2.06 -22.01
N PRO A 43 4.00 1.74 -23.05
CA PRO A 43 5.27 2.41 -23.31
C PRO A 43 5.12 3.94 -23.32
N GLY A 44 5.97 4.63 -22.55
CA GLY A 44 5.91 6.10 -22.40
C GLY A 44 5.08 6.60 -21.21
N VAL A 45 4.29 5.73 -20.57
CA VAL A 45 3.59 6.06 -19.32
C VAL A 45 4.49 5.74 -18.13
N ASN A 46 4.79 6.76 -17.34
CA ASN A 46 5.57 6.62 -16.11
C ASN A 46 4.66 6.78 -14.89
N SER A 47 4.57 5.75 -14.06
CA SER A 47 3.94 5.89 -12.75
C SER A 47 4.75 6.83 -11.86
N HIS A 48 4.07 7.62 -11.04
CA HIS A 48 4.70 8.36 -9.96
C HIS A 48 5.20 7.43 -8.84
N TYR A 49 4.61 6.23 -8.73
CA TYR A 49 4.97 5.27 -7.70
C TYR A 49 6.00 4.27 -8.21
N LEU A 50 6.94 3.91 -7.34
CA LEU A 50 7.82 2.76 -7.58
C LEU A 50 6.97 1.50 -7.65
N GLY A 51 7.31 0.55 -8.50
CA GLY A 51 6.52 -0.66 -8.61
C GLY A 51 6.93 -1.59 -9.72
N GLY A 52 6.30 -2.76 -9.76
CA GLY A 52 6.59 -3.79 -10.74
C GLY A 52 5.55 -4.91 -10.76
N CYS A 53 5.61 -5.71 -11.82
CA CYS A 53 4.67 -6.82 -12.07
C CYS A 53 5.34 -8.20 -12.10
N GLN A 54 6.65 -8.24 -11.95
CA GLN A 54 7.51 -9.43 -11.97
C GLN A 54 7.57 -10.19 -10.64
N TYR A 55 6.65 -9.91 -9.72
CA TYR A 55 6.65 -10.48 -8.37
C TYR A 55 5.60 -11.58 -8.24
N LYS A 56 5.84 -12.54 -7.36
CA LYS A 56 4.83 -13.55 -7.02
C LYS A 56 3.75 -12.93 -6.15
N MET A 57 2.52 -13.40 -6.29
CA MET A 57 1.38 -12.86 -5.54
C MET A 57 1.61 -12.91 -4.02
N TRP A 58 2.17 -14.01 -3.50
CA TRP A 58 2.45 -14.13 -2.07
C TRP A 58 3.50 -13.12 -1.58
N GLN A 59 4.44 -12.72 -2.44
CA GLN A 59 5.47 -11.74 -2.08
C GLN A 59 4.86 -10.36 -1.90
N ALA A 60 3.95 -9.98 -2.81
CA ALA A 60 3.21 -8.73 -2.74
C ALA A 60 2.38 -8.63 -1.46
N ILE A 61 1.62 -9.68 -1.13
CA ILE A 61 0.79 -9.71 0.08
C ILE A 61 1.65 -9.70 1.34
N ARG A 62 2.75 -10.47 1.39
CA ARG A 62 3.67 -10.49 2.53
C ARG A 62 4.33 -9.12 2.76
N ALA A 63 4.77 -8.46 1.68
CA ALA A 63 5.33 -7.12 1.75
C ALA A 63 4.30 -6.09 2.25
N SER A 64 3.07 -6.16 1.71
CA SER A 64 1.99 -5.20 1.99
C SER A 64 1.45 -5.28 3.41
N SER A 65 1.53 -6.45 4.06
CA SER A 65 1.00 -6.71 5.41
C SER A 65 2.05 -6.73 6.53
N ALA A 66 3.31 -6.38 6.23
CA ALA A 66 4.41 -6.42 7.18
C ALA A 66 4.36 -5.24 8.18
N ALA A 67 3.34 -5.20 9.04
CA ALA A 67 3.05 -4.09 9.94
C ALA A 67 4.17 -3.91 11.00
N PRO A 68 4.75 -2.70 11.12
CA PRO A 68 5.78 -2.42 12.11
C PRO A 68 5.30 -2.77 13.53
N GLY A 69 6.11 -3.53 14.27
CA GLY A 69 5.79 -3.96 15.63
C GLY A 69 4.93 -5.22 15.74
N TYR A 70 4.34 -5.70 14.64
CA TYR A 70 3.61 -6.97 14.58
C TYR A 70 4.35 -8.03 13.77
N PHE A 71 4.85 -7.66 12.59
CA PHE A 71 5.53 -8.55 11.66
C PHE A 71 6.93 -8.07 11.34
N ALA A 72 7.84 -9.01 11.08
CA ALA A 72 9.18 -8.69 10.63
C ALA A 72 9.16 -8.09 9.22
N GLU A 73 10.10 -7.20 8.96
CA GLU A 73 10.28 -6.58 7.65
C GLU A 73 10.57 -7.61 6.57
N TYR A 74 10.06 -7.38 5.36
CA TYR A 74 10.20 -8.31 4.26
C TYR A 74 11.25 -7.81 3.27
N ALA A 75 12.41 -8.47 3.27
CA ALA A 75 13.46 -8.21 2.29
C ALA A 75 13.09 -8.82 0.93
N LEU A 76 13.06 -8.00 -0.11
CA LEU A 76 12.80 -8.40 -1.49
C LEU A 76 13.87 -7.81 -2.41
N GLY A 77 14.85 -8.63 -2.78
CA GLY A 77 16.04 -8.14 -3.48
C GLY A 77 16.82 -7.19 -2.57
N ASN A 78 17.03 -5.96 -3.04
CA ASN A 78 17.72 -4.92 -2.28
C ASN A 78 16.77 -4.03 -1.46
N ASP A 79 15.45 -4.28 -1.54
CA ASP A 79 14.44 -3.43 -0.92
C ASP A 79 13.92 -4.08 0.36
N LEU A 80 13.75 -3.27 1.40
CA LEU A 80 13.17 -3.68 2.67
C LEU A 80 11.75 -3.14 2.76
N HIS A 81 10.78 -4.04 2.78
CA HIS A 81 9.36 -3.71 2.74
C HIS A 81 8.72 -3.80 4.12
N GLN A 82 7.87 -2.81 4.39
CA GLN A 82 6.94 -2.70 5.49
C GLN A 82 5.52 -2.52 4.96
N ASP A 83 4.56 -2.61 5.88
CA ASP A 83 3.15 -2.45 5.57
C ASP A 83 2.84 -1.17 4.78
N GLY A 84 1.94 -1.31 3.80
CA GLY A 84 1.53 -0.21 2.93
C GLY A 84 0.85 0.92 3.69
N GLY A 85 0.18 0.60 4.80
CA GLY A 85 -0.49 1.53 5.68
C GLY A 85 0.43 2.58 6.29
N LEU A 86 1.74 2.32 6.39
CA LEU A 86 2.70 3.29 6.93
C LEU A 86 2.80 4.58 6.08
N VAL A 87 2.61 4.48 4.76
CA VAL A 87 2.66 5.64 3.84
C VAL A 87 1.31 5.88 3.16
N LEU A 88 0.52 4.83 2.94
CA LEU A 88 -0.75 4.86 2.22
C LEU A 88 -1.77 3.94 2.90
N ASN A 89 -2.36 4.41 4.00
CA ASN A 89 -3.45 3.71 4.69
C ASN A 89 -4.77 3.69 3.88
N ASN A 90 -4.97 4.67 2.98
CA ASN A 90 -6.05 4.68 2.01
C ASN A 90 -5.49 4.72 0.58
N PRO A 91 -5.47 3.59 -0.15
CA PRO A 91 -4.89 3.53 -1.49
C PRO A 91 -5.79 4.12 -2.59
N SER A 92 -6.90 4.79 -2.28
CA SER A 92 -7.85 5.32 -3.28
C SER A 92 -7.20 6.30 -4.26
N ALA A 93 -6.41 7.25 -3.77
CA ALA A 93 -5.69 8.20 -4.63
C ALA A 93 -4.66 7.50 -5.54
N LEU A 94 -3.99 6.47 -5.02
CA LEU A 94 -3.08 5.63 -5.79
C LEU A 94 -3.83 4.83 -6.87
N ALA A 95 -4.99 4.26 -6.52
CA ALA A 95 -5.84 3.54 -7.47
C ALA A 95 -6.30 4.47 -8.60
N MET A 96 -6.72 5.70 -8.29
CA MET A 96 -7.05 6.70 -9.30
C MET A 96 -5.88 7.00 -10.24
N HIS A 97 -4.68 7.18 -9.69
CA HIS A 97 -3.47 7.43 -10.46
C HIS A 97 -3.15 6.26 -11.40
N GLU A 98 -3.18 5.03 -10.90
CA GLU A 98 -2.91 3.84 -11.72
C GLU A 98 -4.00 3.62 -12.78
N CYS A 99 -5.28 3.92 -12.47
CA CYS A 99 -6.35 3.88 -13.46
C CYS A 99 -6.10 4.85 -14.62
N LYS A 100 -5.67 6.09 -14.34
CA LYS A 100 -5.30 7.05 -15.40
C LYS A 100 -4.08 6.61 -16.21
N CYS A 101 -3.15 5.89 -15.60
CA CYS A 101 -2.00 5.31 -16.32
C CYS A 101 -2.43 4.17 -17.26
N LEU A 102 -3.47 3.41 -16.90
CA LEU A 102 -3.99 2.30 -17.72
C LEU A 102 -4.96 2.77 -18.79
N TRP A 103 -5.80 3.76 -18.47
CA TRP A 103 -6.89 4.23 -19.31
C TRP A 103 -6.96 5.76 -19.29
N PRO A 104 -6.04 6.45 -20.00
CA PRO A 104 -5.94 7.91 -19.95
C PRO A 104 -7.20 8.62 -20.47
N ASP A 105 -7.87 8.04 -21.46
CA ASP A 105 -9.03 8.64 -22.13
C ASP A 105 -10.39 8.15 -21.59
N VAL A 106 -10.37 7.29 -20.57
CA VAL A 106 -11.60 6.75 -19.97
C VAL A 106 -11.92 7.53 -18.71
N PRO A 107 -13.10 8.18 -18.63
CA PRO A 107 -13.50 8.89 -17.42
C PRO A 107 -13.72 7.90 -16.28
N LEU A 108 -13.25 8.28 -15.09
CA LEU A 108 -13.49 7.53 -13.87
C LEU A 108 -14.95 7.72 -13.44
N GLU A 109 -15.73 6.64 -13.45
CA GLU A 109 -17.15 6.69 -13.11
C GLU A 109 -17.42 6.62 -11.60
N CYS A 110 -16.70 5.74 -10.89
CA CYS A 110 -16.92 5.50 -9.47
C CYS A 110 -15.65 4.98 -8.79
N ILE A 111 -15.48 5.35 -7.51
CA ILE A 111 -14.52 4.72 -6.60
C ILE A 111 -15.29 4.24 -5.39
N VAL A 112 -15.01 3.01 -4.98
CA VAL A 112 -15.49 2.45 -3.72
C VAL A 112 -14.27 2.20 -2.84
N SER A 113 -14.22 2.88 -1.70
CA SER A 113 -13.21 2.64 -0.65
C SER A 113 -13.87 1.93 0.52
N LEU A 114 -13.31 0.79 0.93
CA LEU A 114 -13.82 -0.04 2.02
C LEU A 114 -12.83 -0.01 3.17
N GLY A 115 -13.19 0.69 4.25
CA GLY A 115 -12.42 0.70 5.50
C GLY A 115 -12.72 -0.51 6.38
N THR A 116 -11.83 -0.81 7.32
CA THR A 116 -11.99 -1.91 8.30
C THR A 116 -12.73 -1.49 9.57
N GLY A 117 -13.34 -0.30 9.57
CA GLY A 117 -13.99 0.29 10.73
C GLY A 117 -13.04 1.12 11.59
N ARG A 118 -13.60 2.11 12.29
CA ARG A 118 -12.92 2.98 13.26
C ARG A 118 -13.44 2.65 14.65
N TYR A 119 -12.55 2.50 15.62
CA TYR A 119 -12.93 2.37 17.02
C TYR A 119 -12.73 3.73 17.70
N GLU A 120 -13.81 4.30 18.23
CA GLU A 120 -13.75 5.47 19.11
C GLU A 120 -13.91 5.00 20.55
N SER A 121 -12.87 5.21 21.36
CA SER A 121 -12.93 4.93 22.79
C SER A 121 -13.47 6.15 23.54
N ASP A 122 -14.48 5.97 24.38
CA ASP A 122 -15.08 6.99 25.27
C ASP A 122 -14.16 7.44 26.43
N VAL A 123 -12.85 7.46 26.23
CA VAL A 123 -11.86 7.73 27.27
C VAL A 123 -11.58 9.22 27.33
N ARG A 124 -12.31 9.93 28.22
CA ARG A 124 -11.86 11.23 28.75
C ARG A 124 -10.53 11.00 29.47
N ASN A 125 -9.42 11.37 28.82
CA ASN A 125 -8.08 11.15 29.33
C ASN A 125 -7.80 12.03 30.56
N THR A 126 -7.72 11.41 31.73
CA THR A 126 -7.14 11.99 32.96
C THR A 126 -5.90 11.19 33.37
N MET A 127 -4.89 11.02 32.51
CA MET A 127 -3.55 10.58 32.97
C MET A 127 -2.41 10.97 32.03
N THR A 128 -1.41 11.61 32.62
CA THR A 128 -0.29 12.36 32.01
C THR A 128 0.97 11.52 31.84
N TYR A 129 0.88 10.28 31.35
CA TYR A 129 2.07 9.48 30.99
C TYR A 129 1.85 8.71 29.68
N THR A 130 2.41 9.22 28.59
CA THR A 130 2.43 8.52 27.29
C THR A 130 3.78 7.84 27.11
N SER A 131 3.78 6.51 27.03
CA SER A 131 4.97 5.70 26.74
C SER A 131 5.53 6.06 25.36
N LEU A 132 6.81 5.79 25.08
CA LEU A 132 7.38 5.90 23.73
C LEU A 132 6.57 5.09 22.71
N LYS A 133 6.02 3.95 23.11
CA LYS A 133 5.08 3.17 22.29
C LYS A 133 3.80 3.95 22.00
N THR A 134 3.27 4.68 22.97
CA THR A 134 2.08 5.53 22.83
C THR A 134 2.37 6.76 21.97
N LYS A 135 3.55 7.37 22.11
CA LYS A 135 3.97 8.48 21.25
C LYS A 135 4.19 8.01 19.81
N LEU A 136 4.85 6.86 19.63
CA LEU A 136 5.07 6.27 18.31
C LEU A 136 3.75 5.83 17.68
N SER A 137 2.86 5.17 18.44
CA SER A 137 1.52 4.82 17.95
C SER A 137 0.72 6.06 17.61
N ASN A 138 0.77 7.13 18.41
CA ASN A 138 0.07 8.37 18.11
C ASN A 138 0.63 9.06 16.86
N VAL A 139 1.96 9.05 16.66
CA VAL A 139 2.60 9.58 15.44
C VAL A 139 2.21 8.74 14.23
N ILE A 140 2.26 7.42 14.33
CA ILE A 140 1.82 6.50 13.27
C ILE A 140 0.34 6.73 12.96
N SER A 141 -0.54 6.68 13.97
CA SER A 141 -1.97 6.96 13.85
C SER A 141 -2.22 8.31 13.17
N SER A 142 -1.52 9.38 13.59
CA SER A 142 -1.65 10.71 12.99
C SER A 142 -1.13 10.80 11.56
N ALA A 143 -0.13 9.99 11.19
CA ALA A 143 0.39 9.92 9.83
C ALA A 143 -0.49 9.05 8.91
N THR A 144 -1.29 8.16 9.49
CA THR A 144 -2.22 7.26 8.78
C THR A 144 -3.68 7.73 8.82
N ASP A 145 -3.98 8.85 9.46
CA ASP A 145 -5.33 9.42 9.56
C ASP A 145 -5.63 10.22 8.30
N THR A 146 -6.66 9.81 7.55
CA THR A 146 -7.02 10.43 6.26
C THR A 146 -8.35 11.17 6.30
N GLU A 147 -8.85 11.51 7.49
CA GLU A 147 -10.11 12.24 7.66
C GLU A 147 -9.84 13.66 8.18
N GLY A 148 -9.91 14.62 7.26
CA GLY A 148 -9.96 16.06 7.48
C GLY A 148 -10.80 16.73 6.40
#